data_AF-G1VHZ6-F1
#
_entry.id   AF-G1VHZ6-F1
#
_cell.length_a   1.000
_cell.length_b   1.000
_cell.length_c   1.000
_cell.angle_alpha   90.00
_cell.angle_beta   90.00
_cell.angle_gamma   90.00
#
_symmetry.space_group_name_H-M   'P 1'
#
loop_
_entity.id
_entity.type
_entity.pdbx_description
1 polymer ?
#
loop_
_entity_poly.entity_id
_entity_poly.type
_entity_poly.pdbx_seq_one_letter_code
_entity_poly.pdbx_strand_id
1 'polypeptide(L)'
;SQALSSTMMLKVILYAYMNNIYSCRRIESLLKRDIHFIYLAGYEQPDFITINRFRNRVKKEINNIFTQVVLVLAAKGLISLDVEYIDGTKIESKANKYTFVWKRTVEKNRAKLQEQIHTLLLQVDDVIAQDNAAKKEGVEFTADLLSEISEELNKSLESVPEPKTKEEKQAVRTKKKQLKELEKKRNKLQEYDQHLEVMGERNSYSKTDPDATFMHMKEDAMRNGQTKPGYNLQIATENQFITDFALYANRTDTLTLPSFLESFKSRYHRYTKTVVADSGYGSEENYLFMDVHNMEAYVKYNYFHKEQRPRYTPNPFSPASLYYNKEQDFYVCPMGQHMKRIGMKRSLTSNGFVTYSVRYQAERCDGCPLRGSCFKARGNRIIEINHQLQHYKQKARELLTSEEGIKHRGRRCIEPEAVFGQTKYNKAYKMFRHFGKDKVNMDFAFFAIAFNIGKMCRKTNLKELKAVMELLLVTFRCSIQVYIGYLKPNKSFYMKLAA
;
A
#
# COMPACT_ATOMS: atom_id res chain seq x y z
N SER A 1 -10.23 17.02 -37.40
CA SER A 1 -10.27 15.63 -36.91
C SER A 1 -11.57 15.45 -36.13
N GLN A 2 -12.40 14.49 -36.54
CA GLN A 2 -13.66 14.19 -35.83
C GLN A 2 -13.32 13.72 -34.41
N ALA A 3 -13.89 14.37 -33.39
CA ALA A 3 -13.68 13.98 -32.01
C ALA A 3 -14.35 12.62 -31.77
N LEU A 4 -13.55 11.55 -31.71
CA LEU A 4 -14.04 10.21 -31.38
C LEU A 4 -14.85 10.23 -30.08
N SER A 5 -16.01 9.56 -30.10
CA SER A 5 -16.91 9.52 -28.96
C SER A 5 -16.27 8.85 -27.74
N SER A 6 -16.17 9.57 -26.62
CA SER A 6 -15.69 9.04 -25.33
C SER A 6 -16.48 7.81 -24.89
N THR A 7 -17.78 7.76 -25.21
CA THR A 7 -18.66 6.62 -24.95
C THR A 7 -18.24 5.39 -25.75
N MET A 8 -17.92 5.55 -27.02
CA MET A 8 -17.49 4.45 -27.88
C MET A 8 -16.18 3.85 -27.35
N MET A 9 -15.18 4.69 -27.05
CA MET A 9 -13.89 4.23 -26.57
C MET A 9 -13.99 3.45 -25.25
N LEU A 10 -14.85 3.91 -24.33
CA LEU A 10 -15.12 3.20 -23.08
C LEU A 10 -15.72 1.81 -23.34
N LYS A 11 -16.74 1.71 -24.21
CA LYS A 11 -17.37 0.43 -24.57
C LYS A 11 -16.36 -0.56 -25.13
N VAL A 12 -15.54 -0.11 -26.08
CA VAL A 12 -14.50 -0.93 -26.72
C VAL A 12 -13.49 -1.45 -25.69
N ILE A 13 -13.00 -0.59 -24.79
CA ILE A 13 -12.02 -0.98 -23.77
C ILE A 13 -12.63 -1.95 -22.76
N LEU A 14 -13.83 -1.66 -22.25
CA LEU A 14 -14.49 -2.55 -21.29
C LEU A 14 -14.77 -3.92 -21.92
N TYR A 15 -15.27 -3.96 -23.15
CA TYR A 15 -15.48 -5.21 -23.88
C TYR A 15 -14.17 -5.97 -24.11
N ALA A 16 -13.08 -5.27 -24.41
CA ALA A 16 -11.75 -5.89 -24.50
C ALA A 16 -11.35 -6.56 -23.17
N TYR A 17 -11.50 -5.87 -22.06
CA TYR A 17 -11.14 -6.37 -20.72
C TYR A 17 -12.02 -7.55 -20.31
N MET A 18 -13.31 -7.53 -20.67
CA MET A 18 -14.23 -8.66 -20.47
C MET A 18 -13.73 -9.92 -21.19
N ASN A 19 -13.06 -9.76 -22.34
CA ASN A 19 -12.53 -10.81 -23.20
C ASN A 19 -11.01 -11.04 -23.05
N ASN A 20 -10.42 -10.68 -21.90
CA ASN A 20 -9.00 -10.89 -21.58
C ASN A 20 -8.01 -10.16 -22.51
N ILE A 21 -8.48 -9.10 -23.18
CA ILE A 21 -7.68 -8.30 -24.11
C ILE A 21 -7.34 -6.96 -23.44
N TYR A 22 -6.10 -6.84 -22.99
CA TYR A 22 -5.61 -5.66 -22.25
C TYR A 22 -4.63 -4.79 -23.05
N SER A 23 -4.09 -5.32 -24.15
CA SER A 23 -3.11 -4.63 -25.01
C SER A 23 -3.82 -3.70 -25.99
N CYS A 24 -3.50 -2.40 -25.96
CA CYS A 24 -4.06 -1.43 -26.91
C CYS A 24 -3.79 -1.82 -28.38
N ARG A 25 -2.63 -2.42 -28.69
CA ARG A 25 -2.32 -2.91 -30.04
C ARG A 25 -3.21 -4.08 -30.45
N ARG A 26 -3.55 -4.96 -29.50
CA ARG A 26 -4.50 -6.05 -29.77
C ARG A 26 -5.91 -5.52 -29.98
N ILE A 27 -6.32 -4.52 -29.19
CA ILE A 27 -7.62 -3.84 -29.37
C ILE A 27 -7.68 -3.19 -30.77
N GLU A 28 -6.65 -2.45 -31.18
CA GLU A 28 -6.56 -1.87 -32.53
C GLU A 28 -6.71 -2.94 -33.62
N SER A 29 -6.00 -4.07 -33.49
CA SER A 29 -6.10 -5.16 -34.46
C SER A 29 -7.52 -5.75 -34.54
N LEU A 30 -8.24 -5.80 -33.41
CA LEU A 30 -9.61 -6.33 -33.35
C LEU A 30 -10.63 -5.35 -33.91
N LEU A 31 -10.42 -4.04 -33.75
CA LEU A 31 -11.24 -3.00 -34.38
C LEU A 31 -11.27 -3.09 -35.91
N LYS A 32 -10.27 -3.76 -36.52
CA LYS A 32 -10.18 -3.96 -37.98
C LYS A 32 -10.76 -5.29 -38.46
N ARG A 33 -10.93 -6.28 -37.57
CA ARG A 33 -11.15 -7.69 -37.99
C ARG A 33 -12.26 -8.41 -37.24
N ASP A 34 -12.58 -8.00 -36.01
CA ASP A 34 -13.59 -8.66 -35.18
C ASP A 34 -14.91 -7.89 -35.25
N ILE A 35 -15.98 -8.59 -35.65
CA ILE A 35 -17.29 -7.98 -35.90
C ILE A 35 -17.88 -7.32 -34.64
N HIS A 36 -17.62 -7.85 -33.44
CA HIS A 36 -18.12 -7.25 -32.20
C HIS A 36 -17.44 -5.91 -31.92
N PHE A 37 -16.13 -5.83 -32.16
CA PHE A 37 -15.37 -4.60 -31.98
C PHE A 37 -15.74 -3.56 -33.05
N ILE A 38 -15.88 -3.98 -34.31
CA ILE A 38 -16.32 -3.10 -35.41
C ILE A 38 -17.71 -2.52 -35.10
N TYR A 39 -18.64 -3.36 -34.65
CA TYR A 39 -19.99 -2.95 -34.27
C TYR A 39 -19.98 -1.97 -33.09
N LEU A 40 -19.27 -2.30 -32.00
CA LEU A 40 -19.17 -1.43 -30.81
C LEU A 40 -18.53 -0.08 -31.12
N ALA A 41 -17.58 -0.07 -32.07
CA ALA A 41 -16.89 1.13 -32.50
C ALA A 41 -17.68 1.97 -33.52
N GLY A 42 -18.74 1.41 -34.12
CA GLY A 42 -19.46 2.06 -35.21
C GLY A 42 -18.56 2.28 -36.42
N TYR A 43 -17.76 1.28 -36.79
CA TYR A 43 -16.74 1.32 -37.86
C TYR A 43 -15.54 2.24 -37.62
N GLU A 44 -15.49 2.98 -36.51
CA GLU A 44 -14.30 3.73 -36.12
C GLU A 44 -13.13 2.78 -35.78
N GLN A 45 -11.93 3.11 -36.25
CA GLN A 45 -10.74 2.27 -36.05
C GLN A 45 -9.61 3.06 -35.37
N PRO A 46 -9.79 3.52 -34.12
CA PRO A 46 -8.75 4.24 -33.41
C PRO A 46 -7.49 3.38 -33.24
N ASP A 47 -6.34 4.00 -33.48
CA ASP A 47 -5.04 3.36 -33.30
C ASP A 47 -4.71 3.13 -31.81
N PHE A 48 -3.70 2.30 -31.54
CA PHE A 48 -3.28 2.02 -30.17
C PHE A 48 -2.86 3.27 -29.38
N ILE A 49 -2.38 4.31 -30.06
CA ILE A 49 -1.97 5.59 -29.45
C ILE A 49 -3.19 6.33 -28.93
N THR A 50 -4.24 6.42 -29.73
CA THR A 50 -5.51 7.07 -29.40
C THR A 50 -6.21 6.36 -28.25
N ILE A 51 -6.23 5.03 -28.27
CA ILE A 51 -6.76 4.22 -27.16
C ILE A 51 -5.97 4.50 -25.87
N ASN A 52 -4.64 4.52 -25.94
CA ASN A 52 -3.78 4.78 -24.78
C ASN A 52 -3.94 6.22 -24.25
N ARG A 53 -4.07 7.21 -25.14
CA ARG A 53 -4.35 8.61 -24.78
C ARG A 53 -5.68 8.73 -24.06
N PHE A 54 -6.73 8.06 -24.54
CA PHE A 54 -8.02 8.04 -23.88
C PHE A 54 -7.94 7.47 -22.46
N ARG A 55 -7.30 6.31 -22.29
CA ARG A 55 -7.10 5.70 -20.98
C ARG A 55 -6.43 6.68 -20.01
N ASN A 56 -5.29 7.27 -20.41
CA ASN A 56 -4.57 8.24 -19.59
C ASN A 56 -5.42 9.48 -19.28
N ARG A 57 -6.25 9.93 -20.22
CA ARG A 57 -7.14 11.08 -20.03
C ARG A 57 -8.20 10.81 -18.96
N VAL A 58 -8.75 9.59 -18.89
CA VAL A 58 -9.83 9.23 -17.96
C VAL A 58 -9.34 8.62 -16.63
N LYS A 59 -8.04 8.74 -16.32
CA LYS A 59 -7.42 8.05 -15.18
C LYS A 59 -8.04 8.39 -13.83
N LYS A 60 -8.58 9.60 -13.67
CA LYS A 60 -9.23 10.04 -12.42
C LYS A 60 -10.70 9.62 -12.41
N GLU A 61 -11.36 9.76 -13.55
CA GLU A 61 -12.79 9.59 -13.75
C GLU A 61 -13.22 8.12 -13.76
N ILE A 62 -12.34 7.21 -14.20
CA ILE A 62 -12.65 5.78 -14.28
C ILE A 62 -13.00 5.17 -12.92
N ASN A 63 -12.43 5.69 -11.83
CA ASN A 63 -12.79 5.29 -10.48
C ASN A 63 -14.23 5.69 -10.11
N ASN A 64 -14.71 6.83 -10.58
CA ASN A 64 -16.08 7.25 -10.38
C ASN A 64 -17.04 6.34 -11.15
N ILE A 65 -16.66 5.91 -12.36
CA ILE A 65 -17.45 4.96 -13.15
C ILE A 65 -17.52 3.61 -12.43
N PHE A 66 -16.41 3.15 -11.85
CA PHE A 66 -16.42 1.95 -11.01
C PHE A 66 -17.42 2.10 -9.85
N THR A 67 -17.40 3.22 -9.13
CA THR A 67 -18.41 3.51 -8.09
C THR A 67 -19.83 3.41 -8.62
N GLN A 68 -20.13 4.03 -9.76
CA GLN A 68 -21.47 4.02 -10.36
C GLN A 68 -21.90 2.60 -10.72
N VAL A 69 -21.01 1.77 -11.25
CA VAL A 69 -21.29 0.35 -11.55
C VAL A 69 -21.66 -0.39 -10.27
N VAL A 70 -20.91 -0.19 -9.18
CA VAL A 70 -21.21 -0.83 -7.89
C VAL A 70 -22.56 -0.34 -7.33
N LEU A 71 -22.85 0.96 -7.40
CA LEU A 71 -24.14 1.51 -6.98
C LEU A 71 -25.31 0.93 -7.79
N VAL A 72 -25.12 0.67 -9.08
CA VAL A 72 -26.14 -0.02 -9.89
C VAL A 72 -26.32 -1.48 -9.46
N LEU A 73 -25.25 -2.18 -9.09
CA LEU A 73 -25.37 -3.53 -8.51
C LEU A 73 -26.17 -3.50 -7.20
N ALA A 74 -25.94 -2.50 -6.35
CA ALA A 74 -26.67 -2.30 -5.11
C ALA A 74 -28.16 -1.98 -5.35
N ALA A 75 -28.45 -1.05 -6.27
CA ALA A 75 -29.82 -0.71 -6.65
C ALA A 75 -30.60 -1.88 -7.25
N LYS A 76 -29.90 -2.84 -7.87
CA LYS A 76 -30.49 -4.11 -8.36
C LYS A 76 -30.63 -5.19 -7.29
N GLY A 77 -30.19 -4.94 -6.05
CA GLY A 77 -30.20 -5.93 -4.97
C GLY A 77 -29.22 -7.09 -5.17
N LEU A 78 -28.23 -6.94 -6.06
CA LEU A 78 -27.19 -7.96 -6.24
C LEU A 78 -26.14 -7.94 -5.13
N ILE A 79 -26.03 -6.79 -4.45
CA ILE A 79 -25.19 -6.51 -3.30
C ILE A 79 -25.92 -5.51 -2.39
N SER A 80 -25.50 -5.39 -1.14
CA SER A 80 -26.08 -4.46 -0.15
C SER A 80 -25.13 -3.31 0.21
N LEU A 81 -23.82 -3.51 0.05
CA LEU A 81 -22.75 -2.66 0.60
C LEU A 81 -22.76 -2.58 2.14
N ASP A 82 -23.43 -3.51 2.81
CA ASP A 82 -23.46 -3.60 4.28
C ASP A 82 -22.46 -4.59 4.84
N VAL A 83 -21.88 -5.45 4.00
CA VAL A 83 -20.81 -6.38 4.36
C VAL A 83 -19.65 -6.28 3.37
N GLU A 84 -18.43 -6.22 3.89
CA GLU A 84 -17.21 -6.29 3.07
C GLU A 84 -16.36 -7.51 3.44
N TYR A 85 -16.17 -8.42 2.48
CA TYR A 85 -15.18 -9.48 2.58
C TYR A 85 -13.87 -8.99 1.96
N ILE A 86 -12.89 -8.71 2.83
CA ILE A 86 -11.63 -8.04 2.47
C ILE A 86 -10.49 -9.05 2.46
N ASP A 87 -9.69 -8.96 1.40
CA ASP A 87 -8.44 -9.72 1.28
C ASP A 87 -7.45 -9.02 0.34
N GLY A 88 -6.18 -9.35 0.53
CA GLY A 88 -5.04 -8.79 -0.16
C GLY A 88 -4.40 -9.76 -1.14
N THR A 89 -3.93 -9.24 -2.26
CA THR A 89 -3.05 -10.01 -3.13
C THR A 89 -1.96 -9.14 -3.73
N LYS A 90 -0.76 -9.71 -3.82
CA LYS A 90 0.38 -9.05 -4.45
C LYS A 90 0.34 -9.32 -5.94
N ILE A 91 0.45 -8.25 -6.73
CA ILE A 91 0.54 -8.30 -8.20
C ILE A 91 1.85 -7.65 -8.62
N GLU A 92 2.57 -8.35 -9.49
CA GLU A 92 3.87 -7.92 -10.01
C GLU A 92 3.69 -6.66 -10.89
N SER A 93 4.61 -5.69 -10.73
CA SER A 93 4.72 -4.54 -11.62
C SER A 93 5.40 -4.97 -12.93
N LYS A 94 5.19 -4.21 -14.01
CA LYS A 94 5.95 -4.33 -15.25
C LYS A 94 7.45 -3.99 -15.08
N ALA A 95 7.82 -3.44 -13.93
CA ALA A 95 9.18 -3.03 -13.59
C ALA A 95 10.24 -4.11 -13.81
N ASN A 96 11.47 -3.67 -14.09
CA ASN A 96 12.61 -4.57 -14.19
C ASN A 96 12.94 -5.16 -12.81
N LYS A 97 12.93 -6.49 -12.75
CA LYS A 97 13.13 -7.29 -11.52
C LYS A 97 14.48 -7.10 -10.85
N TYR A 98 15.49 -6.55 -11.54
CA TYR A 98 16.85 -6.38 -11.02
C TYR A 98 17.17 -4.95 -10.57
N THR A 99 16.21 -4.03 -10.62
CA THR A 99 16.44 -2.61 -10.36
C THR A 99 16.15 -2.21 -8.91
N PHE A 100 16.80 -2.87 -7.96
CA PHE A 100 16.56 -2.69 -6.53
C PHE A 100 17.21 -1.44 -5.97
N VAL A 101 16.42 -0.67 -5.20
CA VAL A 101 16.94 0.36 -4.29
C VAL A 101 16.30 0.15 -2.91
N TRP A 102 17.13 -0.04 -1.89
CA TRP A 102 16.72 -0.32 -0.52
C TRP A 102 17.10 0.84 0.40
N LYS A 103 16.14 1.31 1.21
CA LYS A 103 16.32 2.46 2.11
C LYS A 103 17.53 2.29 3.02
N ARG A 104 17.61 1.16 3.72
CA ARG A 104 18.72 0.82 4.63
C ARG A 104 20.09 0.80 3.95
N THR A 105 20.15 0.37 2.68
CA THR A 105 21.41 0.36 1.92
C THR A 105 21.81 1.78 1.52
N VAL A 106 20.84 2.59 1.10
CA VAL A 106 21.07 4.01 0.76
C VAL A 106 21.52 4.77 2.01
N GLU A 107 20.81 4.66 3.14
CA GLU A 107 21.17 5.30 4.42
C GLU A 107 22.59 4.92 4.86
N LYS A 108 22.92 3.62 4.86
CA LYS A 108 24.26 3.15 5.22
C LYS A 108 25.34 3.73 4.31
N ASN A 109 25.12 3.72 3.00
CA ASN A 109 26.10 4.21 2.03
C ASN A 109 26.21 5.74 2.05
N ARG A 110 25.11 6.45 2.33
CA ARG A 110 25.07 7.90 2.51
C ARG A 110 25.86 8.31 3.75
N ALA A 111 25.65 7.65 4.90
CA ALA A 111 26.43 7.91 6.12
C ALA A 111 27.93 7.69 5.89
N LYS A 112 28.31 6.58 5.25
CA LYS A 112 29.72 6.33 4.87
C LYS A 112 30.28 7.39 3.92
N LEU A 113 29.46 7.90 3.00
CA LEU A 113 29.87 8.96 2.08
C LEU A 113 30.08 10.29 2.83
N GLN A 114 29.24 10.62 3.80
CA GLN A 114 29.42 11.80 4.65
C GLN A 114 30.73 11.72 5.46
N GLU A 115 31.07 10.57 6.02
CA GLU A 115 32.37 10.36 6.67
C GLU A 115 33.54 10.59 5.70
N GLN A 116 33.44 10.08 4.46
CA GLN A 116 34.48 10.28 3.46
C GLN A 116 34.60 11.73 2.99
N ILE A 117 33.48 12.46 2.92
CA ILE A 117 33.47 13.90 2.61
C ILE A 117 34.18 14.66 3.74
N HIS A 118 33.84 14.35 5.00
CA HIS A 118 34.50 14.93 6.17
C HIS A 118 36.02 14.70 6.14
N THR A 119 36.47 13.46 5.90
CA THR A 119 37.91 13.16 5.78
C THR A 119 38.56 13.90 4.61
N LEU A 120 37.86 14.02 3.47
CA LEU A 120 38.38 14.74 2.31
C LEU A 120 38.56 16.23 2.62
N LEU A 121 37.60 16.88 3.28
CA LEU A 121 37.67 18.30 3.66
C LEU A 121 38.80 18.57 4.66
N LEU A 122 39.04 17.68 5.63
CA LEU A 122 40.20 17.77 6.53
C LEU A 122 41.55 17.68 5.80
N GLN A 123 41.60 16.99 4.66
CA GLN A 123 42.82 16.85 3.86
C GLN A 123 43.02 18.02 2.89
N VAL A 124 42.04 18.91 2.73
CA VAL A 124 42.21 20.13 1.96
C VAL A 124 42.94 21.13 2.84
N ASP A 125 44.11 21.57 2.39
CA ASP A 125 44.91 22.63 3.04
C ASP A 125 44.32 24.00 2.68
N ASP A 126 43.13 24.24 3.23
CA ASP A 126 42.32 25.43 3.05
C ASP A 126 41.51 25.67 4.33
N VAL A 127 41.66 26.87 4.91
CA VAL A 127 41.08 27.23 6.21
C VAL A 127 39.56 27.08 6.19
N ILE A 128 38.91 27.34 5.05
CA ILE A 128 37.45 27.27 4.92
C ILE A 128 36.97 25.82 4.88
N ALA A 129 37.71 24.95 4.17
CA ALA A 129 37.42 23.51 4.17
C ALA A 129 37.64 22.89 5.56
N GLN A 130 38.67 23.34 6.28
CA GLN A 130 38.98 22.88 7.64
C GLN A 130 38.00 23.42 8.69
N ASP A 131 37.58 24.69 8.59
CA ASP A 131 36.55 25.28 9.47
C ASP A 131 35.19 24.60 9.28
N ASN A 132 34.81 24.30 8.04
CA ASN A 132 33.59 23.54 7.75
C ASN A 132 33.68 22.07 8.20
N ALA A 133 34.87 21.47 8.24
CA ALA A 133 35.09 20.15 8.83
C ALA A 133 35.17 20.19 10.37
N ALA A 134 35.62 21.30 10.96
CA ALA A 134 35.78 21.50 12.40
C ALA A 134 34.45 21.83 13.11
N LYS A 135 33.41 22.23 12.37
CA LYS A 135 32.02 22.28 12.86
C LYS A 135 31.56 20.86 13.24
N LYS A 136 31.84 20.41 14.46
CA LYS A 136 31.31 19.16 15.03
C LYS A 136 30.41 19.42 16.23
N GLU A 137 29.10 19.36 15.97
CA GLU A 137 28.20 18.32 16.48
C GLU A 137 26.86 18.45 15.70
N GLY A 138 26.47 17.40 14.96
CA GLY A 138 25.10 17.27 14.41
C GLY A 138 24.80 17.89 13.04
N VAL A 139 25.73 18.58 12.37
CA VAL A 139 25.47 19.16 11.03
C VAL A 139 25.80 18.13 9.93
N GLU A 140 24.76 17.62 9.25
CA GLU A 140 24.93 16.79 8.07
C GLU A 140 25.35 17.64 6.85
N PHE A 141 26.37 17.18 6.10
CA PHE A 141 26.70 17.80 4.81
C PHE A 141 25.53 17.61 3.83
N THR A 142 25.15 18.69 3.15
CA THR A 142 24.15 18.70 2.07
C THR A 142 24.84 18.90 0.71
N ALA A 143 24.16 18.51 -0.37
CA ALA A 143 24.69 18.73 -1.73
C ALA A 143 24.88 20.24 -2.05
N ASP A 144 24.06 21.11 -1.47
CA ASP A 144 24.13 22.56 -1.66
C ASP A 144 25.35 23.14 -0.94
N LEU A 145 25.56 22.77 0.34
CA LEU A 145 26.75 23.17 1.11
C LEU A 145 28.04 22.73 0.41
N LEU A 146 28.06 21.53 -0.17
CA LEU A 146 29.22 21.06 -0.93
C LEU A 146 29.41 21.81 -2.25
N SER A 147 28.34 22.34 -2.85
CA SER A 147 28.46 23.21 -4.03
C SER A 147 29.11 24.55 -3.65
N GLU A 148 28.67 25.15 -2.54
CA GLU A 148 29.27 26.39 -2.00
C GLU A 148 30.76 26.20 -1.71
N ILE A 149 31.12 25.12 -0.99
CA ILE A 149 32.52 24.79 -0.70
C ILE A 149 33.31 24.55 -1.99
N SER A 150 32.75 23.83 -2.97
CA SER A 150 33.40 23.61 -4.27
C SER A 150 33.64 24.91 -5.03
N GLU A 151 32.68 25.83 -5.04
CA GLU A 151 32.81 27.13 -5.71
C GLU A 151 33.87 28.01 -5.05
N GLU A 152 33.89 28.06 -3.72
CA GLU A 152 34.89 28.82 -2.96
C GLU A 152 36.30 28.26 -3.15
N LEU A 153 36.45 26.93 -3.10
CA LEU A 153 37.73 26.28 -3.38
C LEU A 153 38.21 26.55 -4.81
N ASN A 154 37.29 26.63 -5.78
CA ASN A 154 37.64 26.96 -7.15
C ASN A 154 38.07 28.44 -7.30
N LYS A 155 37.37 29.37 -6.65
CA LYS A 155 37.78 30.80 -6.60
C LYS A 155 39.15 30.98 -5.92
N SER A 156 39.37 30.28 -4.81
CA SER A 156 40.67 30.24 -4.12
C SER A 156 41.78 29.79 -5.08
N LEU A 157 41.54 28.72 -5.86
CA LEU A 157 42.48 28.22 -6.86
C LEU A 157 42.74 29.18 -8.04
N GLU A 158 41.74 29.96 -8.47
CA GLU A 158 41.87 30.96 -9.54
C GLU A 158 42.63 32.21 -9.08
N SER A 159 42.60 32.52 -7.78
CA SER A 159 43.29 33.68 -7.19
C SER A 159 44.79 33.47 -6.95
N VAL A 160 45.29 32.23 -7.03
CA VAL A 160 46.72 31.92 -6.82
C VAL A 160 47.53 32.29 -8.07
N PRO A 161 48.65 33.05 -7.94
CA PRO A 161 49.52 33.39 -9.08
C PRO A 161 50.08 32.14 -9.78
N GLU A 162 50.44 32.27 -11.07
CA GLU A 162 50.95 31.14 -11.85
C GLU A 162 52.14 30.44 -11.15
N PRO A 163 52.07 29.11 -10.95
CA PRO A 163 53.06 28.39 -10.17
C PRO A 163 54.41 28.33 -10.90
N LYS A 164 55.46 28.83 -10.25
CA LYS A 164 56.82 28.95 -10.81
C LYS A 164 57.69 27.75 -10.44
N THR A 165 57.47 27.11 -9.29
CA THR A 165 58.24 25.96 -8.83
C THR A 165 57.56 24.61 -9.13
N LYS A 166 58.33 23.50 -9.09
CA LYS A 166 57.76 22.13 -9.23
C LYS A 166 56.77 21.80 -8.10
N GLU A 167 57.06 22.28 -6.90
CA GLU A 167 56.26 22.04 -5.69
C GLU A 167 54.92 22.77 -5.76
N GLU A 168 54.90 24.04 -6.18
CA GLU A 168 53.66 24.81 -6.40
C GLU A 168 52.77 24.17 -7.48
N LYS A 169 53.37 23.71 -8.59
CA LYS A 169 52.64 22.98 -9.64
C LYS A 169 52.00 21.69 -9.10
N GLN A 170 52.68 20.99 -8.20
CA GLN A 170 52.18 19.76 -7.58
C GLN A 170 51.07 20.04 -6.56
N ALA A 171 51.16 21.11 -5.78
CA ALA A 171 50.12 21.55 -4.85
C ALA A 171 48.81 21.92 -5.58
N VAL A 172 48.89 22.74 -6.65
CA VAL A 172 47.73 23.13 -7.48
C VAL A 172 47.08 21.89 -8.11
N ARG A 173 47.87 20.94 -8.62
CA ARG A 173 47.34 19.68 -9.19
C ARG A 173 46.63 18.83 -8.14
N THR A 174 47.14 18.79 -6.92
CA THR A 174 46.55 18.05 -5.79
C THR A 174 45.22 18.66 -5.38
N LYS A 175 45.14 19.98 -5.21
CA LYS A 175 43.89 20.70 -4.91
C LYS A 175 42.84 20.53 -6.02
N LYS A 176 43.21 20.65 -7.30
CA LYS A 176 42.29 20.36 -8.43
C LYS A 176 41.77 18.92 -8.40
N LYS A 177 42.59 17.94 -8.01
CA LYS A 177 42.17 16.55 -7.85
C LYS A 177 41.19 16.39 -6.69
N GLN A 178 41.44 17.04 -5.55
CA GLN A 178 40.54 17.05 -4.39
C GLN A 178 39.20 17.69 -4.73
N LEU A 179 39.19 18.82 -5.45
CA LEU A 179 37.97 19.48 -5.92
C LEU A 179 37.13 18.55 -6.81
N LYS A 180 37.76 17.89 -7.79
CA LYS A 180 37.08 16.93 -8.66
C LYS A 180 36.52 15.73 -7.88
N GLU A 181 37.22 15.25 -6.86
CA GLU A 181 36.72 14.19 -5.98
C GLU A 181 35.55 14.70 -5.11
N LEU A 182 35.60 15.94 -4.64
CA LEU A 182 34.52 16.57 -3.88
C LEU A 182 33.25 16.69 -4.74
N GLU A 183 33.36 17.15 -5.99
CA GLU A 183 32.24 17.22 -6.94
C GLU A 183 31.62 15.85 -7.22
N LYS A 184 32.45 14.81 -7.41
CA LYS A 184 31.95 13.43 -7.56
C LYS A 184 31.18 12.97 -6.33
N LYS A 185 31.71 13.23 -5.13
CA LYS A 185 31.05 12.88 -3.86
C LYS A 185 29.76 13.67 -3.68
N ARG A 186 29.73 14.96 -4.04
CA ARG A 186 28.52 15.78 -4.05
C ARG A 186 27.44 15.19 -4.95
N ASN A 187 27.76 14.87 -6.21
CA ASN A 187 26.79 14.28 -7.14
C ASN A 187 26.27 12.94 -6.61
N LYS A 188 27.13 12.14 -5.95
CA LYS A 188 26.72 10.88 -5.33
C LYS A 188 25.83 11.09 -4.09
N LEU A 189 26.09 12.12 -3.30
CA LEU A 189 25.26 12.50 -2.16
C LEU A 189 23.87 12.92 -2.63
N GLN A 190 23.80 13.76 -3.67
CA GLN A 190 22.55 14.17 -4.30
C GLN A 190 21.75 12.97 -4.84
N GLU A 191 22.41 11.97 -5.45
CA GLU A 191 21.75 10.73 -5.88
C GLU A 191 21.14 9.97 -4.69
N TYR A 192 21.83 9.90 -3.54
CA TYR A 192 21.28 9.26 -2.34
C TYR A 192 20.12 10.05 -1.74
N ASP A 193 20.19 11.38 -1.72
CA ASP A 193 19.10 12.24 -1.25
C ASP A 193 17.85 12.06 -2.13
N GLN A 194 18.02 12.05 -3.46
CA GLN A 194 16.94 11.72 -4.41
C GLN A 194 16.36 10.32 -4.18
N HIS A 195 17.19 9.32 -3.89
CA HIS A 195 16.70 7.98 -3.56
C HIS A 195 15.83 7.97 -2.29
N LEU A 196 16.22 8.73 -1.26
CA LEU A 196 15.46 8.85 -0.01
C LEU A 196 14.15 9.62 -0.23
N GLU A 197 14.18 10.69 -1.01
CA GLU A 197 13.00 11.48 -1.39
C GLU A 197 11.98 10.62 -2.15
N VAL A 198 12.44 9.89 -3.19
CA VAL A 198 11.57 9.00 -3.96
C VAL A 198 10.98 7.90 -3.07
N MET A 199 11.75 7.33 -2.14
CA MET A 199 11.22 6.31 -1.21
C MET A 199 10.19 6.87 -0.23
N GLY A 200 10.43 8.06 0.31
CA GLY A 200 9.69 8.62 1.43
C GLY A 200 9.68 7.66 2.63
N GLU A 201 8.48 7.24 3.04
CA GLU A 201 8.29 6.29 4.14
C GLU A 201 8.53 4.82 3.73
N ARG A 202 8.61 4.54 2.43
CA ARG A 202 8.73 3.16 1.93
C ARG A 202 10.13 2.61 2.15
N ASN A 203 10.21 1.29 2.36
CA ASN A 203 11.48 0.61 2.58
C ASN A 203 12.32 0.40 1.31
N SER A 204 11.70 0.53 0.13
CA SER A 204 12.34 0.21 -1.15
C SER A 204 11.51 0.72 -2.33
N TYR A 205 12.13 0.89 -3.50
CA TYR A 205 11.43 1.18 -4.75
C TYR A 205 12.17 0.67 -5.99
N SER A 206 11.47 0.45 -7.11
CA SER A 206 12.10 0.09 -8.39
C SER A 206 12.52 1.33 -9.20
N LYS A 207 13.74 1.32 -9.75
CA LYS A 207 14.20 2.41 -10.63
C LYS A 207 13.34 2.61 -11.89
N THR A 208 12.70 1.55 -12.39
CA THR A 208 11.83 1.62 -13.59
C THR A 208 10.38 1.93 -13.29
N ASP A 209 9.92 1.65 -12.07
CA ASP A 209 8.58 1.99 -11.59
C ASP A 209 8.68 2.54 -10.16
N PRO A 210 8.91 3.85 -10.01
CA PRO A 210 9.18 4.45 -8.70
C PRO A 210 8.10 4.25 -7.64
N ASP A 211 6.86 3.95 -8.06
CA ASP A 211 5.74 3.69 -7.14
C ASP A 211 5.67 2.24 -6.67
N ALA A 212 6.32 1.31 -7.38
CA ALA A 212 6.34 -0.11 -7.01
C ALA A 212 7.35 -0.37 -5.89
N THR A 213 7.00 -1.28 -4.99
CA THR A 213 7.87 -1.72 -3.88
C THR A 213 8.23 -3.19 -4.03
N PHE A 214 9.35 -3.60 -3.44
CA PHE A 214 9.74 -5.01 -3.51
C PHE A 214 9.00 -5.83 -2.46
N MET A 215 8.28 -6.84 -2.92
CA MET A 215 7.43 -7.70 -2.09
C MET A 215 7.68 -9.18 -2.39
N HIS A 216 7.48 -10.05 -1.40
CA HIS A 216 7.43 -11.50 -1.63
C HIS A 216 6.14 -11.84 -2.35
N MET A 217 6.25 -12.37 -3.57
CA MET A 217 5.09 -12.81 -4.34
C MET A 217 4.58 -14.15 -3.82
N LYS A 218 3.27 -14.40 -3.97
CA LYS A 218 2.67 -15.70 -3.60
C LYS A 218 3.15 -16.82 -4.53
N GLU A 219 3.35 -16.50 -5.82
CA GLU A 219 3.96 -17.41 -6.80
C GLU A 219 5.49 -17.25 -6.79
N ASP A 220 6.17 -18.12 -6.03
CA ASP A 220 7.62 -18.23 -5.98
C ASP A 220 8.06 -19.63 -6.47
N ALA A 221 8.07 -19.80 -7.79
CA ALA A 221 8.40 -21.09 -8.42
C ALA A 221 9.81 -21.59 -8.07
N MET A 222 10.75 -20.68 -7.77
CA MET A 222 12.12 -21.02 -7.39
C MET A 222 12.27 -21.27 -5.88
N ARG A 223 11.24 -20.96 -5.06
CA ARG A 223 11.23 -21.07 -3.59
C ARG A 223 12.44 -20.42 -2.91
N ASN A 224 13.04 -19.43 -3.57
CA ASN A 224 14.23 -18.74 -3.08
C ASN A 224 13.87 -17.48 -2.26
N GLY A 225 12.58 -17.19 -2.10
CA GLY A 225 12.09 -16.03 -1.38
C GLY A 225 12.40 -14.72 -2.10
N GLN A 226 12.73 -14.74 -3.40
CA GLN A 226 13.12 -13.53 -4.12
C GLN A 226 11.97 -12.52 -4.15
N THR A 227 12.27 -11.30 -3.70
CA THR A 227 11.32 -10.19 -3.79
C THR A 227 11.25 -9.66 -5.22
N LYS A 228 10.05 -9.26 -5.64
CA LYS A 228 9.81 -8.67 -6.96
C LYS A 228 9.10 -7.33 -6.80
N PRO A 229 9.30 -6.38 -7.72
CA PRO A 229 8.60 -5.11 -7.66
C PRO A 229 7.11 -5.35 -7.90
N GLY A 230 6.26 -4.74 -7.09
CA GLY A 230 4.82 -4.86 -7.24
C GLY A 230 4.03 -3.99 -6.27
N TYR A 231 2.73 -4.24 -6.28
CA TYR A 231 1.76 -3.54 -5.47
C TYR A 231 0.95 -4.55 -4.67
N ASN A 232 0.63 -4.20 -3.43
CA ASN A 232 -0.36 -4.91 -2.64
C ASN A 232 -1.75 -4.40 -3.03
N LEU A 233 -2.48 -5.20 -3.82
CA LEU A 233 -3.85 -4.93 -4.19
C LEU A 233 -4.78 -5.47 -3.10
N GLN A 234 -5.52 -4.57 -2.48
CA GLN A 234 -6.63 -4.90 -1.58
C GLN A 234 -7.92 -4.83 -2.38
N ILE A 235 -8.81 -5.80 -2.17
CA ILE A 235 -10.18 -5.76 -2.68
C ILE A 235 -11.16 -5.99 -1.55
N ALA A 236 -12.32 -5.37 -1.66
CA ALA A 236 -13.52 -5.74 -0.93
C ALA A 236 -14.48 -6.42 -1.91
N THR A 237 -15.19 -7.42 -1.39
CA THR A 237 -16.12 -8.20 -2.19
C THR A 237 -17.42 -8.45 -1.46
N GLU A 238 -18.51 -8.53 -2.23
CA GLU A 238 -19.81 -9.00 -1.78
C GLU A 238 -20.49 -9.78 -2.92
N ASN A 239 -20.97 -10.98 -2.63
CA ASN A 239 -21.47 -11.92 -3.64
C ASN A 239 -20.49 -12.09 -4.81
N GLN A 240 -19.19 -12.02 -4.52
CA GLN A 240 -18.01 -12.02 -5.39
C GLN A 240 -18.05 -10.98 -6.53
N PHE A 241 -18.76 -9.86 -6.33
CA PHE A 241 -18.53 -8.61 -7.04
C PHE A 241 -17.45 -7.82 -6.30
N ILE A 242 -16.64 -7.05 -7.03
CA ILE A 242 -15.66 -6.15 -6.42
C ILE A 242 -16.41 -4.88 -6.01
N THR A 243 -16.43 -4.57 -4.71
CA THR A 243 -17.13 -3.39 -4.14
C THR A 243 -16.17 -2.22 -3.91
N ASP A 244 -14.93 -2.49 -3.53
CA ASP A 244 -13.86 -1.49 -3.50
C ASP A 244 -12.51 -2.13 -3.80
N PHE A 245 -11.53 -1.31 -4.16
CA PHE A 245 -10.14 -1.75 -4.31
C PHE A 245 -9.17 -0.60 -4.05
N ALA A 246 -7.98 -0.95 -3.58
CA ALA A 246 -6.89 0.01 -3.39
C ALA A 246 -5.51 -0.65 -3.55
N LEU A 247 -4.52 0.18 -3.86
CA LEU A 247 -3.13 -0.24 -4.07
C LEU A 247 -2.24 0.35 -2.99
N TYR A 248 -1.52 -0.53 -2.29
CA TYR A 248 -0.62 -0.16 -1.21
C TYR A 248 0.82 -0.56 -1.50
N ALA A 249 1.74 0.24 -0.95
CA ALA A 249 3.17 -0.04 -0.90
C ALA A 249 3.54 -0.98 0.27
N ASN A 250 2.62 -1.19 1.21
CA ASN A 250 2.83 -2.04 2.38
C ASN A 250 2.83 -3.52 2.00
N ARG A 251 3.87 -4.23 2.44
CA ARG A 251 4.04 -5.68 2.20
C ARG A 251 3.05 -6.55 2.96
N THR A 252 2.58 -6.07 4.10
CA THR A 252 1.64 -6.74 5.00
C THR A 252 0.30 -6.04 4.95
N ASP A 253 -0.77 -6.82 5.12
CA ASP A 253 -2.14 -6.33 4.97
C ASP A 253 -2.63 -5.57 6.21
N THR A 254 -2.02 -5.81 7.37
CA THR A 254 -2.38 -5.20 8.66
C THR A 254 -2.51 -3.69 8.59
N LEU A 255 -1.56 -3.01 7.93
CA LEU A 255 -1.50 -1.55 7.88
C LEU A 255 -2.36 -0.94 6.76
N THR A 256 -3.12 -1.76 6.03
CA THR A 256 -3.90 -1.30 4.87
C THR A 256 -5.36 -1.01 5.23
N LEU A 257 -5.90 -1.67 6.26
CA LEU A 257 -7.34 -1.67 6.55
C LEU A 257 -7.92 -0.28 6.83
N PRO A 258 -7.35 0.57 7.70
CA PRO A 258 -7.98 1.85 8.02
C PRO A 258 -8.11 2.74 6.79
N SER A 259 -7.02 2.87 6.02
CA SER A 259 -7.04 3.62 4.75
C SER A 259 -7.99 3.00 3.72
N PHE A 260 -8.17 1.67 3.74
CA PHE A 260 -9.07 0.99 2.82
C PHE A 260 -10.54 1.24 3.15
N LEU A 261 -10.89 1.19 4.43
CA LEU A 261 -12.25 1.52 4.89
C LEU A 261 -12.56 3.03 4.73
N GLU A 262 -11.57 3.92 4.84
CA GLU A 262 -11.75 5.33 4.48
C GLU A 262 -11.98 5.52 2.97
N SER A 263 -11.32 4.74 2.11
CA SER A 263 -11.61 4.73 0.67
C SER A 263 -13.07 4.35 0.41
N PHE A 264 -13.56 3.31 1.09
CA PHE A 264 -14.96 2.90 1.02
C PHE A 264 -15.92 4.02 1.45
N LYS A 265 -15.68 4.65 2.60
CA LYS A 265 -16.49 5.79 3.07
C LYS A 265 -16.46 6.96 2.09
N SER A 266 -15.29 7.31 1.56
CA SER A 266 -15.17 8.39 0.57
C SER A 266 -16.00 8.08 -0.68
N ARG A 267 -16.06 6.80 -1.08
CA ARG A 267 -16.77 6.32 -2.26
C ARG A 267 -18.30 6.28 -2.07
N TYR A 268 -18.77 5.85 -0.90
CA TYR A 268 -20.19 5.56 -0.64
C TYR A 268 -20.84 6.47 0.40
N HIS A 269 -20.10 7.45 0.93
CA HIS A 269 -20.51 8.39 1.97
C HIS A 269 -20.99 7.75 3.28
N ARG A 270 -20.59 6.48 3.52
CA ARG A 270 -20.87 5.71 4.73
C ARG A 270 -19.84 4.59 4.89
N TYR A 271 -19.62 4.11 6.11
CA TYR A 271 -18.94 2.84 6.31
C TYR A 271 -19.89 1.66 6.03
N THR A 272 -19.29 0.52 5.75
CA THR A 272 -19.98 -0.77 5.79
C THR A 272 -20.43 -1.08 7.22
N LYS A 273 -21.42 -1.95 7.43
CA LYS A 273 -21.82 -2.38 8.78
C LYS A 273 -20.92 -3.48 9.29
N THR A 274 -20.49 -4.38 8.40
CA THR A 274 -19.78 -5.60 8.75
C THR A 274 -18.49 -5.72 7.95
N VAL A 275 -17.38 -5.95 8.64
CA VAL A 275 -16.06 -6.19 8.03
C VAL A 275 -15.61 -7.61 8.32
N VAL A 276 -15.29 -8.35 7.27
CA VAL A 276 -14.83 -9.74 7.36
C VAL A 276 -13.45 -9.87 6.73
N ALA A 277 -12.44 -10.22 7.53
CA ALA A 277 -11.06 -10.33 7.08
C ALA A 277 -10.26 -11.42 7.83
N ASP A 278 -9.03 -11.72 7.40
CA ASP A 278 -8.22 -12.79 8.03
C ASP A 278 -7.38 -12.25 9.17
N SER A 279 -6.59 -13.14 9.76
CA SER A 279 -5.66 -12.83 10.83
C SER A 279 -4.61 -11.80 10.46
N GLY A 280 -4.31 -11.62 9.17
CA GLY A 280 -3.39 -10.58 8.69
C GLY A 280 -3.89 -9.17 9.01
N TYR A 281 -5.19 -8.97 9.20
CA TYR A 281 -5.81 -7.69 9.55
C TYR A 281 -6.09 -7.55 11.05
N GLY A 282 -5.89 -8.58 11.86
CA GLY A 282 -6.18 -8.57 13.30
C GLY A 282 -5.13 -7.81 14.12
N SER A 283 -5.27 -6.49 14.24
CA SER A 283 -4.45 -5.61 15.09
C SER A 283 -5.32 -4.72 15.98
N GLU A 284 -4.75 -4.22 17.07
CA GLU A 284 -5.43 -3.30 18.00
C GLU A 284 -5.96 -2.05 17.27
N GLU A 285 -5.11 -1.44 16.44
CA GLU A 285 -5.44 -0.28 15.64
C GLU A 285 -6.65 -0.55 14.72
N ASN A 286 -6.66 -1.69 14.04
CA ASN A 286 -7.76 -2.04 13.13
C ASN A 286 -9.05 -2.31 13.89
N TYR A 287 -8.98 -3.01 15.02
CA TYR A 287 -10.15 -3.24 15.87
C TYR A 287 -10.70 -1.92 16.43
N LEU A 288 -9.84 -1.05 16.94
CA LEU A 288 -10.22 0.27 17.43
C LEU A 288 -10.86 1.11 16.32
N PHE A 289 -10.26 1.12 15.13
CA PHE A 289 -10.80 1.85 13.97
C PHE A 289 -12.20 1.37 13.62
N MET A 290 -12.43 0.05 13.57
CA MET A 290 -13.75 -0.52 13.31
C MET A 290 -14.75 -0.18 14.42
N ASP A 291 -14.34 -0.28 15.68
CA ASP A 291 -15.17 -0.03 16.85
C ASP A 291 -15.64 1.43 16.94
N VAL A 292 -14.74 2.40 16.76
CA VAL A 292 -15.05 3.85 16.77
C VAL A 292 -16.03 4.25 15.67
N HIS A 293 -16.02 3.52 14.55
CA HIS A 293 -16.90 3.77 13.40
C HIS A 293 -18.11 2.84 13.36
N ASN A 294 -18.41 2.11 14.45
CA ASN A 294 -19.57 1.22 14.60
C ASN A 294 -19.64 0.09 13.56
N MET A 295 -18.49 -0.49 13.20
CA MET A 295 -18.39 -1.65 12.31
C MET A 295 -18.24 -2.96 13.12
N GLU A 296 -19.00 -3.98 12.76
CA GLU A 296 -18.84 -5.32 13.31
C GLU A 296 -17.62 -6.02 12.70
N ALA A 297 -16.62 -6.29 13.55
CA ALA A 297 -15.33 -6.82 13.15
C ALA A 297 -15.29 -8.35 13.20
N TYR A 298 -15.75 -9.03 12.15
CA TYR A 298 -15.49 -10.47 11.93
C TYR A 298 -14.08 -10.69 11.36
N VAL A 299 -13.09 -10.11 12.04
CA VAL A 299 -11.68 -10.14 11.66
C VAL A 299 -10.95 -11.08 12.62
N LYS A 300 -10.37 -12.15 12.06
CA LYS A 300 -9.62 -13.12 12.85
C LYS A 300 -8.41 -12.44 13.51
N TYR A 301 -8.00 -12.94 14.67
CA TYR A 301 -6.69 -12.65 15.24
C TYR A 301 -5.73 -13.83 15.02
N ASN A 302 -4.42 -13.58 15.10
CA ASN A 302 -3.37 -14.54 14.74
C ASN A 302 -3.50 -15.95 15.33
N TYR A 303 -3.97 -16.09 16.57
CA TYR A 303 -4.09 -17.38 17.25
C TYR A 303 -5.46 -18.05 17.10
N PHE A 304 -6.46 -17.36 16.52
CA PHE A 304 -7.84 -17.84 16.46
C PHE A 304 -7.95 -19.24 15.83
N HIS A 305 -7.31 -19.47 14.68
CA HIS A 305 -7.36 -20.79 14.03
C HIS A 305 -6.65 -21.88 14.82
N LYS A 306 -5.59 -21.54 15.56
CA LYS A 306 -4.83 -22.51 16.35
C LYS A 306 -5.66 -22.98 17.55
N GLU A 307 -6.39 -22.05 18.17
CA GLU A 307 -7.27 -22.29 19.32
C GLU A 307 -8.47 -23.18 18.99
N GLN A 308 -8.90 -23.20 17.73
CA GLN A 308 -10.05 -23.98 17.26
C GLN A 308 -9.70 -25.42 16.85
N ARG A 309 -8.43 -25.84 16.97
CA ARG A 309 -8.02 -27.21 16.62
C ARG A 309 -8.46 -28.20 17.71
N PRO A 310 -8.93 -29.42 17.38
CA PRO A 310 -9.42 -30.40 18.37
C PRO A 310 -8.43 -30.78 19.48
N ARG A 311 -7.12 -30.74 19.18
CA ARG A 311 -6.03 -31.07 20.14
C ARG A 311 -5.26 -29.83 20.62
N TYR A 312 -5.90 -28.66 20.60
CA TYR A 312 -5.25 -27.45 21.11
C TYR A 312 -5.29 -27.42 22.63
N THR A 313 -4.12 -27.57 23.25
CA THR A 313 -3.93 -27.32 24.67
C THR A 313 -3.24 -25.97 24.85
N PRO A 314 -3.87 -24.99 25.53
CA PRO A 314 -3.22 -23.72 25.85
C PRO A 314 -1.94 -23.98 26.63
N ASN A 315 -0.87 -23.27 26.29
CA ASN A 315 0.35 -23.32 27.11
C ASN A 315 0.02 -22.72 28.50
N PRO A 316 0.15 -23.46 29.61
CA PRO A 316 -0.18 -22.94 30.95
C PRO A 316 0.74 -21.77 31.35
N PHE A 317 1.93 -21.67 30.74
CA PHE A 317 2.84 -20.56 30.92
C PHE A 317 2.60 -19.40 29.95
N SER A 318 1.59 -19.45 29.08
CA SER A 318 1.21 -18.29 28.25
C SER A 318 0.51 -17.24 29.11
N PRO A 319 0.78 -15.93 28.92
CA PRO A 319 0.02 -14.88 29.61
C PRO A 319 -1.50 -14.97 29.38
N ALA A 320 -1.93 -15.46 28.21
CA ALA A 320 -3.35 -15.65 27.88
C ALA A 320 -4.04 -16.76 28.70
N SER A 321 -3.28 -17.64 29.36
CA SER A 321 -3.79 -18.73 30.20
C SER A 321 -3.83 -18.36 31.69
N LEU A 322 -3.32 -17.19 32.05
CA LEU A 322 -3.24 -16.75 33.44
C LEU A 322 -4.55 -16.10 33.86
N TYR A 323 -4.96 -16.32 35.11
CA TYR A 323 -6.11 -15.62 35.68
C TYR A 323 -5.76 -14.16 35.94
N TYR A 324 -6.62 -13.26 35.49
CA TYR A 324 -6.53 -11.82 35.76
C TYR A 324 -7.65 -11.40 36.70
N ASN A 325 -7.29 -10.84 37.86
CA ASN A 325 -8.23 -10.17 38.73
C ASN A 325 -8.29 -8.68 38.34
N LYS A 326 -9.42 -8.27 37.75
CA LYS A 326 -9.65 -6.89 37.30
C LYS A 326 -9.84 -5.91 38.46
N GLU A 327 -10.46 -6.33 39.56
CA GLU A 327 -10.79 -5.47 40.71
C GLU A 327 -9.52 -5.09 41.50
N GLN A 328 -8.62 -6.05 41.67
CA GLN A 328 -7.39 -5.89 42.45
C GLN A 328 -6.13 -5.70 41.57
N ASP A 329 -6.30 -5.63 40.24
CA ASP A 329 -5.27 -5.42 39.21
C ASP A 329 -4.01 -6.30 39.37
N PHE A 330 -4.20 -7.62 39.37
CA PHE A 330 -3.10 -8.58 39.38
C PHE A 330 -3.37 -9.82 38.51
N TYR A 331 -2.27 -10.46 38.08
CA TYR A 331 -2.31 -11.78 37.44
C TYR A 331 -1.88 -12.87 38.41
N VAL A 332 -2.38 -14.09 38.23
CA VAL A 332 -1.92 -15.26 39.00
C VAL A 332 -1.00 -16.11 38.14
N CYS A 333 0.22 -16.35 38.60
CA CYS A 333 1.17 -17.20 37.89
C CYS A 333 0.78 -18.69 38.02
N PRO A 334 1.36 -19.61 37.22
CA PRO A 334 1.02 -21.03 37.30
C PRO A 334 1.34 -21.72 38.64
N MET A 335 2.19 -21.10 39.48
CA MET A 335 2.50 -21.55 40.84
C MET A 335 1.55 -20.94 41.90
N GLY A 336 0.55 -20.14 41.48
CA GLY A 336 -0.44 -19.50 42.36
C GLY A 336 -0.02 -18.15 42.95
N GLN A 337 1.18 -17.64 42.65
CA GLN A 337 1.63 -16.34 43.17
C GLN A 337 0.96 -15.17 42.43
N HIS A 338 0.69 -14.08 43.16
CA HIS A 338 0.23 -12.83 42.57
C HIS A 338 1.37 -12.12 41.81
N MET A 339 1.04 -11.60 40.64
CA MET A 339 1.90 -10.79 39.80
C MET A 339 1.38 -9.36 39.84
N LYS A 340 2.08 -8.49 40.57
CA LYS A 340 1.70 -7.09 40.79
C LYS A 340 2.08 -6.22 39.61
N ARG A 341 1.27 -5.19 39.34
CA ARG A 341 1.57 -4.18 38.34
C ARG A 341 2.82 -3.39 38.74
N ILE A 342 3.80 -3.30 37.85
CA ILE A 342 5.07 -2.60 38.07
C ILE A 342 5.25 -1.36 37.17
N GLY A 343 4.36 -1.17 36.20
CA GLY A 343 4.39 0.01 35.36
C GLY A 343 3.73 -0.20 34.01
N MET A 344 3.81 0.85 33.20
CA MET A 344 3.23 0.89 31.87
C MET A 344 4.32 1.16 30.85
N LYS A 345 4.21 0.53 29.69
CA LYS A 345 5.10 0.73 28.56
C LYS A 345 4.27 1.23 27.39
N ARG A 346 4.62 2.43 26.95
CA ARG A 346 4.15 3.02 25.70
C ARG A 346 5.02 2.48 24.57
N SER A 347 4.41 1.92 23.54
CA SER A 347 5.11 1.45 22.34
C SER A 347 4.52 2.11 21.11
N LEU A 348 5.38 2.54 20.18
CA LEU A 348 4.96 3.06 18.89
C LEU A 348 5.08 1.94 17.85
N THR A 349 4.01 1.70 17.12
CA THR A 349 4.04 0.82 15.95
C THR A 349 4.74 1.51 14.78
N SER A 350 5.07 0.75 13.73
CA SER A 350 5.79 1.25 12.56
C SER A 350 5.06 2.36 11.79
N ASN A 351 3.76 2.47 11.96
CA ASN A 351 2.89 3.49 11.34
C ASN A 351 2.48 4.60 12.33
N GLY A 352 3.13 4.70 13.49
CA GLY A 352 2.89 5.77 14.46
C GLY A 352 1.71 5.53 15.41
N PHE A 353 0.99 4.41 15.31
CA PHE A 353 -0.06 4.07 16.26
C PHE A 353 0.53 3.78 17.65
N VAL A 354 0.02 4.47 18.67
CA VAL A 354 0.47 4.35 20.05
C VAL A 354 -0.28 3.20 20.71
N THR A 355 0.47 2.25 21.24
CA THR A 355 -0.07 1.13 22.02
C THR A 355 0.41 1.20 23.46
N TYR A 356 -0.41 0.67 24.33
CA TYR A 356 -0.23 0.74 25.77
C TYR A 356 -0.26 -0.67 26.35
N SER A 357 0.85 -1.05 26.97
CA SER A 357 0.98 -2.33 27.65
C SER A 357 1.30 -2.13 29.12
N VAL A 358 0.71 -2.95 29.98
CA VAL A 358 0.95 -2.96 31.42
C VAL A 358 1.87 -4.13 31.73
N ARG A 359 2.91 -3.87 32.55
CA ARG A 359 3.84 -4.89 33.01
C ARG A 359 3.44 -5.38 34.39
N TYR A 360 3.37 -6.70 34.55
CA TYR A 360 3.11 -7.38 35.82
C TYR A 360 4.30 -8.27 36.17
N GLN A 361 4.72 -8.26 37.43
CA GLN A 361 5.86 -9.02 37.91
C GLN A 361 5.47 -9.94 39.06
N ALA A 362 5.91 -11.20 38.98
CA ALA A 362 5.78 -12.16 40.07
C ALA A 362 6.70 -11.78 41.25
N GLU A 363 6.30 -12.10 42.48
CA GLU A 363 7.03 -11.68 43.68
C GLU A 363 8.30 -12.50 43.92
N ARG A 364 8.24 -13.84 43.80
CA ARG A 364 9.37 -14.71 44.15
C ARG A 364 9.46 -15.93 43.23
N CYS A 365 10.24 -15.79 42.16
CA CYS A 365 10.51 -16.88 41.21
C CYS A 365 11.78 -17.68 41.54
N ASP A 366 12.61 -17.20 42.46
CA ASP A 366 13.80 -17.92 42.87
C ASP A 366 13.45 -19.22 43.61
N GLY A 367 14.14 -20.32 43.26
CA GLY A 367 13.82 -21.67 43.76
C GLY A 367 12.48 -22.25 43.29
N CYS A 368 11.72 -21.59 42.40
CA CYS A 368 10.42 -22.10 41.94
C CYS A 368 10.58 -23.37 41.08
N PRO A 369 9.90 -24.49 41.41
CA PRO A 369 10.02 -25.76 40.65
C PRO A 369 9.62 -25.62 39.17
N LEU A 370 8.70 -24.72 38.86
CA LEU A 370 8.20 -24.51 37.51
C LEU A 370 9.07 -23.55 36.68
N ARG A 371 10.11 -22.94 37.27
CA ARG A 371 10.90 -21.87 36.64
C ARG A 371 11.46 -22.27 35.26
N GLY A 372 12.02 -23.47 35.15
CA GLY A 372 12.66 -23.95 33.92
C GLY A 372 11.73 -23.99 32.71
N SER A 373 10.44 -24.28 32.92
CA SER A 373 9.40 -24.29 31.88
C SER A 373 8.63 -22.97 31.76
N CYS A 374 8.69 -22.13 32.80
CA CYS A 374 7.87 -20.93 32.94
C CYS A 374 8.44 -19.70 32.21
N PHE A 375 9.73 -19.37 32.41
CA PHE A 375 10.41 -18.26 31.75
C PHE A 375 11.94 -18.36 31.87
N LYS A 376 12.69 -17.73 30.96
CA LYS A 376 14.16 -17.87 30.88
C LYS A 376 14.96 -16.66 31.41
N ALA A 377 14.31 -15.53 31.66
CA ALA A 377 15.01 -14.31 32.07
C ALA A 377 15.59 -14.40 33.51
N ARG A 378 16.59 -13.56 33.81
CA ARG A 378 17.11 -13.39 35.18
C ARG A 378 16.08 -12.63 36.04
N GLY A 379 16.04 -12.95 37.33
CA GLY A 379 15.08 -12.35 38.28
C GLY A 379 13.69 -12.97 38.21
N ASN A 380 12.68 -12.19 38.56
CA ASN A 380 11.28 -12.62 38.57
C ASN A 380 10.63 -12.52 37.19
N ARG A 381 9.63 -13.39 36.94
CA ARG A 381 8.85 -13.38 35.71
C ARG A 381 8.12 -12.06 35.56
N ILE A 382 8.29 -11.42 34.40
CA ILE A 382 7.52 -10.25 33.98
C ILE A 382 6.68 -10.66 32.78
N ILE A 383 5.39 -10.30 32.80
CA ILE A 383 4.50 -10.38 31.63
C ILE A 383 4.11 -8.97 31.22
N GLU A 384 3.97 -8.76 29.91
CA GLU A 384 3.53 -7.51 29.30
C GLU A 384 2.19 -7.78 28.64
N ILE A 385 1.13 -7.11 29.11
CA ILE A 385 -0.24 -7.31 28.66
C ILE A 385 -0.77 -6.02 28.06
N ASN A 386 -1.32 -6.14 26.85
CA ASN A 386 -2.13 -5.09 26.24
C ASN A 386 -3.61 -5.43 26.46
N HIS A 387 -4.21 -4.81 27.47
CA HIS A 387 -5.59 -5.06 27.87
C HIS A 387 -6.60 -4.67 26.80
N GLN A 388 -6.34 -3.58 26.07
CA GLN A 388 -7.22 -3.12 24.99
C GLN A 388 -7.26 -4.12 23.84
N LEU A 389 -6.10 -4.60 23.38
CA LEU A 389 -6.03 -5.64 22.38
C LEU A 389 -6.64 -6.96 22.87
N GLN A 390 -6.47 -7.31 24.15
CA GLN A 390 -7.08 -8.52 24.72
C GLN A 390 -8.62 -8.42 24.74
N HIS A 391 -9.15 -7.26 25.10
CA HIS A 391 -10.58 -6.97 25.02
C HIS A 391 -11.11 -7.12 23.59
N TYR A 392 -10.43 -6.52 22.60
CA TYR A 392 -10.83 -6.67 21.19
C TYR A 392 -10.74 -8.10 20.68
N LYS A 393 -9.71 -8.87 21.07
CA LYS A 393 -9.62 -10.29 20.73
C LYS A 393 -10.77 -11.11 21.32
N GLN A 394 -11.19 -10.80 22.54
CA GLN A 394 -12.34 -11.46 23.17
C GLN A 394 -13.63 -11.13 22.42
N LYS A 395 -13.91 -9.84 22.13
CA LYS A 395 -15.05 -9.41 21.31
C LYS A 395 -15.05 -10.08 19.93
N ALA A 396 -13.90 -10.09 19.25
CA ALA A 396 -13.75 -10.76 17.96
C ALA A 396 -13.96 -12.28 18.07
N ARG A 397 -13.50 -12.93 19.15
CA ARG A 397 -13.72 -14.35 19.39
C ARG A 397 -15.22 -14.66 19.49
N GLU A 398 -15.94 -13.93 20.33
CA GLU A 398 -17.39 -14.07 20.53
C GLU A 398 -18.14 -13.92 19.20
N LEU A 399 -17.86 -12.84 18.45
CA LEU A 399 -18.41 -12.62 17.11
C LEU A 399 -18.11 -13.78 16.16
N LEU A 400 -16.85 -14.21 16.06
CA LEU A 400 -16.43 -15.26 15.12
C LEU A 400 -17.01 -16.63 15.49
N THR A 401 -17.28 -16.90 16.77
CA THR A 401 -17.89 -18.17 17.23
C THR A 401 -19.41 -18.16 17.24
N SER A 402 -20.06 -17.01 17.07
CA SER A 402 -21.51 -16.92 16.86
C SER A 402 -21.96 -17.64 15.58
N GLU A 403 -23.26 -17.90 15.46
CA GLU A 403 -23.84 -18.50 14.23
C GLU A 403 -23.54 -17.67 12.98
N GLU A 404 -23.72 -16.34 13.05
CA GLU A 404 -23.36 -15.44 11.96
C GLU A 404 -21.85 -15.44 11.70
N GLY A 405 -21.03 -15.49 12.76
CA GLY A 405 -19.58 -15.60 12.63
C GLY A 405 -19.13 -16.85 11.90
N ILE A 406 -19.79 -17.99 12.11
CA ILE A 406 -19.53 -19.23 11.37
C ILE A 406 -19.87 -19.04 9.89
N LYS A 407 -21.02 -18.41 9.57
CA LYS A 407 -21.43 -18.11 8.18
C LYS A 407 -20.44 -17.17 7.49
N HIS A 408 -20.07 -16.05 8.13
CA HIS A 408 -19.10 -15.10 7.58
C HIS A 408 -17.72 -15.75 7.38
N ARG A 409 -17.26 -16.56 8.34
CA ARG A 409 -15.99 -17.30 8.18
C ARG A 409 -16.01 -18.27 7.00
N GLY A 410 -17.12 -18.97 6.79
CA GLY A 410 -17.29 -19.87 5.65
C GLY A 410 -17.30 -19.11 4.32
N ARG A 411 -18.10 -18.04 4.22
CA ARG A 411 -18.21 -17.20 3.01
C ARG A 411 -16.90 -16.50 2.66
N ARG A 412 -16.14 -16.03 3.65
CA ARG A 412 -14.85 -15.36 3.41
C ARG A 412 -13.87 -16.22 2.61
N CYS A 413 -13.87 -17.53 2.81
CA CYS A 413 -12.97 -18.43 2.05
C CYS A 413 -13.34 -18.51 0.57
N ILE A 414 -14.53 -18.02 0.19
CA ILE A 414 -15.06 -18.09 -1.17
C ILE A 414 -15.03 -16.70 -1.83
N GLU A 415 -15.46 -15.67 -1.12
CA GLU A 415 -15.73 -14.32 -1.64
C GLU A 415 -14.52 -13.70 -2.37
N PRO A 416 -13.45 -13.26 -1.70
CA PRO A 416 -12.27 -12.71 -2.36
C PRO A 416 -11.44 -13.76 -3.10
N GLU A 417 -11.36 -15.00 -2.60
CA GLU A 417 -10.55 -16.06 -3.23
C GLU A 417 -11.06 -16.42 -4.63
N ALA A 418 -12.38 -16.49 -4.83
CA ALA A 418 -12.96 -16.73 -6.14
C ALA A 418 -12.70 -15.57 -7.11
N VAL A 419 -12.74 -14.32 -6.63
CA VAL A 419 -12.41 -13.15 -7.45
C VAL A 419 -10.94 -13.17 -7.85
N PHE A 420 -10.03 -13.45 -6.91
CA PHE A 420 -8.60 -13.57 -7.22
C PHE A 420 -8.29 -14.75 -8.14
N GLY A 421 -8.93 -15.90 -7.93
CA GLY A 421 -8.80 -17.09 -8.79
C GLY A 421 -9.22 -16.77 -10.22
N GLN A 422 -10.39 -16.16 -10.39
CA GLN A 422 -10.85 -15.71 -11.71
C GLN A 422 -9.93 -14.66 -12.33
N THR A 423 -9.48 -13.68 -11.55
CA THR A 423 -8.58 -12.61 -12.00
C THR A 423 -7.27 -13.17 -12.53
N LYS A 424 -6.62 -14.07 -11.78
CA LYS A 424 -5.29 -14.56 -12.13
C LYS A 424 -5.32 -15.68 -13.17
N TYR A 425 -6.25 -16.63 -13.05
CA TYR A 425 -6.26 -17.84 -13.88
C TYR A 425 -7.21 -17.72 -15.07
N ASN A 426 -8.47 -17.33 -14.86
CA ASN A 426 -9.44 -17.26 -15.96
C ASN A 426 -9.27 -16.01 -16.82
N LYS A 427 -8.87 -14.90 -16.20
CA LYS A 427 -8.69 -13.60 -16.85
C LYS A 427 -7.24 -13.30 -17.23
N ALA A 428 -6.29 -14.17 -16.83
CA ALA A 428 -4.85 -14.01 -17.07
C ALA A 428 -4.30 -12.63 -16.65
N TYR A 429 -4.87 -12.02 -15.60
CA TYR A 429 -4.46 -10.73 -15.06
C TYR A 429 -3.47 -10.94 -13.90
N LYS A 430 -2.25 -11.34 -14.23
CA LYS A 430 -1.21 -11.73 -13.25
C LYS A 430 -0.16 -10.64 -12.96
N MET A 431 -0.06 -9.65 -13.84
CA MET A 431 0.95 -8.58 -13.78
C MET A 431 0.33 -7.29 -14.31
N PHE A 432 0.68 -6.16 -13.69
CA PHE A 432 0.28 -4.86 -14.19
C PHE A 432 1.04 -4.50 -15.46
N ARG A 433 0.39 -3.73 -16.35
CA ARG A 433 0.93 -3.39 -17.67
C ARG A 433 1.45 -1.95 -17.78
N HIS A 434 1.24 -1.16 -16.73
CA HIS A 434 1.58 0.25 -16.64
C HIS A 434 2.57 0.51 -15.51
N PHE A 435 3.26 1.64 -15.58
CA PHE A 435 4.13 2.18 -14.54
C PHE A 435 3.43 3.33 -13.83
N GLY A 436 3.70 3.49 -12.54
CA GLY A 436 3.12 4.51 -11.68
C GLY A 436 1.73 4.12 -11.15
N LYS A 437 1.50 4.42 -9.88
CA LYS A 437 0.30 4.05 -9.12
C LYS A 437 -0.97 4.55 -9.79
N ASP A 438 -0.96 5.77 -10.33
CA ASP A 438 -2.09 6.36 -11.07
C ASP A 438 -2.57 5.47 -12.23
N LYS A 439 -1.63 5.03 -13.08
CA LYS A 439 -1.96 4.27 -14.28
C LYS A 439 -2.29 2.82 -13.93
N VAL A 440 -1.63 2.27 -12.92
CA VAL A 440 -1.95 0.93 -12.38
C VAL A 440 -3.35 0.92 -11.77
N ASN A 441 -3.72 1.95 -11.01
CA ASN A 441 -5.05 2.12 -10.46
C ASN A 441 -6.10 2.23 -11.57
N MET A 442 -5.88 3.08 -12.57
CA MET A 442 -6.74 3.18 -13.74
C MET A 442 -6.90 1.83 -14.47
N ASP A 443 -5.81 1.09 -14.71
CA ASP A 443 -5.83 -0.23 -15.36
C ASP A 443 -6.70 -1.22 -14.59
N PHE A 444 -6.54 -1.26 -13.26
CA PHE A 444 -7.33 -2.12 -12.40
C PHE A 444 -8.79 -1.66 -12.32
N ALA A 445 -9.09 -0.36 -12.35
CA ALA A 445 -10.45 0.16 -12.41
C ALA A 445 -11.20 -0.34 -13.66
N PHE A 446 -10.57 -0.27 -14.85
CA PHE A 446 -11.13 -0.87 -16.07
C PHE A 446 -11.38 -2.37 -15.91
N PHE A 447 -10.44 -3.09 -15.28
CA PHE A 447 -10.59 -4.50 -15.00
C PHE A 447 -11.77 -4.78 -14.04
N ALA A 448 -11.87 -4.07 -12.93
CA ALA A 448 -12.92 -4.26 -11.94
C ALA A 448 -14.32 -3.97 -12.53
N ILE A 449 -14.45 -2.91 -13.32
CA ILE A 449 -15.69 -2.60 -14.05
C ILE A 449 -16.05 -3.73 -15.01
N ALA A 450 -15.13 -4.14 -15.87
CA ALA A 450 -15.35 -5.21 -16.84
C ALA A 450 -15.67 -6.55 -16.15
N PHE A 451 -15.02 -6.84 -15.03
CA PHE A 451 -15.26 -8.02 -14.20
C PHE A 451 -16.69 -8.02 -13.64
N ASN A 452 -17.09 -6.91 -13.01
CA ASN A 452 -18.43 -6.76 -12.44
C ASN A 452 -19.53 -6.81 -13.50
N ILE A 453 -19.37 -6.08 -14.61
CA ILE A 453 -20.34 -6.12 -15.73
C ILE A 453 -20.44 -7.53 -16.29
N GLY A 454 -19.31 -8.20 -16.56
CA GLY A 454 -19.32 -9.56 -17.09
C GLY A 454 -20.00 -10.56 -16.15
N LYS A 455 -19.86 -10.39 -14.84
CA LYS A 455 -20.57 -11.19 -13.84
C LYS A 455 -22.08 -10.87 -13.83
N MET A 456 -22.44 -9.59 -13.87
CA MET A 456 -23.83 -9.15 -13.94
C MET A 456 -24.54 -9.71 -15.18
N CYS A 457 -23.91 -9.66 -16.36
CA CYS A 457 -24.48 -10.24 -17.59
C CYS A 457 -24.83 -11.73 -17.49
N ARG A 458 -24.11 -12.50 -16.65
CA ARG A 458 -24.39 -13.93 -16.44
C ARG A 458 -25.52 -14.18 -15.44
N LYS A 459 -25.82 -13.20 -14.59
CA LYS A 459 -26.88 -13.28 -13.57
C LYS A 459 -28.19 -12.61 -13.99
N THR A 460 -28.21 -11.93 -15.14
CA THR A 460 -29.29 -11.03 -15.53
C THR A 460 -29.75 -11.31 -16.97
N ASN A 461 -31.03 -11.17 -17.27
CA ASN A 461 -31.56 -11.32 -18.63
C ASN A 461 -31.19 -10.12 -19.54
N LEU A 462 -31.33 -10.30 -20.86
CA LEU A 462 -30.88 -9.32 -21.86
C LEU A 462 -31.59 -7.95 -21.76
N LYS A 463 -32.88 -7.94 -21.38
CA LYS A 463 -33.68 -6.71 -21.24
C LYS A 463 -33.17 -5.85 -20.09
N GLU A 464 -32.95 -6.46 -18.94
CA GLU A 464 -32.42 -5.78 -17.76
C GLU A 464 -30.97 -5.30 -17.97
N LEU A 465 -30.15 -6.07 -18.69
CA LEU A 465 -28.79 -5.67 -19.01
C LEU A 465 -28.77 -4.41 -19.89
N LYS A 466 -29.67 -4.31 -20.86
CA LYS A 466 -29.79 -3.13 -21.74
C LYS A 466 -30.13 -1.87 -20.95
N ALA A 467 -31.09 -1.94 -20.03
CA ALA A 467 -31.47 -0.82 -19.16
C ALA A 467 -30.30 -0.35 -18.28
N VAL A 468 -29.52 -1.28 -17.72
CA VAL A 468 -28.32 -0.94 -16.92
C VAL A 468 -27.26 -0.26 -17.76
N MET A 469 -26.98 -0.80 -18.95
CA MET A 469 -25.98 -0.21 -19.84
C MET A 469 -26.40 1.20 -20.27
N GLU A 470 -27.68 1.45 -20.52
CA GLU A 470 -28.19 2.78 -20.80
C GLU A 470 -28.01 3.73 -19.61
N LEU A 471 -28.34 3.31 -18.38
CA LEU A 471 -28.14 4.10 -17.17
C LEU A 471 -26.64 4.43 -16.94
N LEU A 472 -25.75 3.45 -17.09
CA LEU A 472 -24.30 3.63 -16.96
C LEU A 472 -23.74 4.58 -18.02
N LEU A 473 -24.27 4.54 -19.23
CA LEU A 473 -23.87 5.44 -20.30
C LEU A 473 -24.36 6.86 -20.07
N VAL A 474 -25.56 7.02 -19.49
CA VAL A 474 -26.10 8.33 -19.08
C VAL A 474 -25.27 8.89 -17.93
N THR A 475 -25.00 8.13 -16.87
CA THR A 475 -24.14 8.60 -15.77
C THR A 475 -22.74 8.90 -16.24
N PHE A 476 -22.14 8.09 -17.11
CA PHE A 476 -20.85 8.40 -17.72
C PHE A 476 -20.86 9.69 -18.55
N ARG A 477 -21.91 9.91 -19.36
CA ARG A 477 -22.08 11.15 -20.11
C ARG A 477 -22.23 12.34 -19.17
N CYS A 478 -23.02 12.23 -18.11
CA CYS A 478 -23.18 13.26 -17.10
C CYS A 478 -21.88 13.51 -16.33
N SER A 479 -21.14 12.50 -15.91
CA SER A 479 -19.85 12.67 -15.22
C SER A 479 -18.80 13.35 -16.12
N ILE A 480 -18.80 13.06 -17.41
CA ILE A 480 -17.95 13.76 -18.39
C ILE A 480 -18.47 15.18 -18.67
N GLN A 481 -19.78 15.38 -18.87
CA GLN A 481 -20.38 16.68 -19.19
C GLN A 481 -20.36 17.63 -18.00
N VAL A 482 -20.54 17.16 -16.76
CA VAL A 482 -20.40 17.96 -15.55
C VAL A 482 -18.97 18.50 -15.48
N TYR A 483 -17.95 17.68 -15.75
CA TYR A 483 -16.56 18.13 -15.74
C TYR A 483 -16.18 19.02 -16.93
N ILE A 484 -16.76 18.81 -18.12
CA ILE A 484 -16.61 19.74 -19.26
C ILE A 484 -17.36 21.06 -18.99
N GLY A 485 -18.50 21.00 -18.30
CA GLY A 485 -19.31 22.16 -17.88
C GLY A 485 -18.67 22.98 -16.78
N TYR A 486 -17.82 22.39 -15.92
CA TYR A 486 -17.02 23.15 -14.95
C TYR A 486 -15.92 24.00 -15.61
N LEU A 487 -15.65 23.83 -16.92
CA LEU A 487 -14.76 24.69 -17.71
C LEU A 487 -15.51 25.71 -18.60
N LYS A 488 -16.85 25.75 -18.56
CA LYS A 488 -17.64 26.85 -19.13
C LYS A 488 -18.87 27.14 -18.26
N PRO A 489 -18.94 28.30 -17.59
CA PRO A 489 -20.05 28.60 -16.69
C PRO A 489 -21.33 28.68 -17.51
N ASN A 490 -22.27 27.75 -17.29
CA ASN A 490 -23.59 27.84 -17.92
C ASN A 490 -24.67 27.96 -16.84
N LYS A 491 -25.09 29.21 -16.61
CA LYS A 491 -26.15 29.65 -15.68
C LYS A 491 -27.50 28.92 -15.86
N SER A 492 -27.71 28.21 -16.97
CA SER A 492 -28.96 27.54 -17.28
C SER A 492 -29.29 26.33 -16.38
N PHE A 493 -28.30 25.68 -15.73
CA PHE A 493 -28.58 24.49 -14.92
C PHE A 493 -29.29 24.84 -13.60
N TYR A 494 -28.97 25.98 -12.99
CA TYR A 494 -29.56 26.41 -11.72
C TYR A 494 -30.99 26.95 -11.84
N MET A 495 -31.39 27.45 -13.01
CA MET A 495 -32.75 27.98 -13.24
C MET A 495 -33.81 26.88 -13.43
N LYS A 496 -33.43 25.64 -13.75
CA LYS A 496 -34.38 24.53 -13.99
C LYS A 496 -34.65 23.63 -12.78
N LEU A 497 -33.99 23.91 -11.66
CA LEU A 497 -34.26 23.25 -10.37
C LEU A 497 -35.16 24.11 -9.45
N ALA A 498 -35.49 25.34 -9.86
CA ALA A 498 -36.32 26.30 -9.13
C ALA A 498 -37.71 26.53 -9.77
N ALA A 499 -38.04 25.78 -10.82
CA ALA A 499 -39.36 25.69 -11.43
C ALA A 499 -39.78 24.22 -11.44
#